data_AF-U7D7B4-F1
#
_entry.id   AF-U7D7B4-F1
#
_cell.length_a   1.000
_cell.length_b   1.000
_cell.length_c   1.000
_cell.angle_alpha   90.00
_cell.angle_beta   90.00
_cell.angle_gamma   90.00
#
_symmetry.space_group_name_H-M   'P 1'
#
loop_
_entity.id
_entity.type
_entity.pdbx_description
1 polymer ?
#
loop_
_entity_poly.entity_id
_entity_poly.type
_entity_poly.pdbx_seq_one_letter_code
_entity_poly.pdbx_strand_id
1 'polypeptide(L)'
;MSKPSGRSSREYTSRLYSEMAGIEKYVTRVFSKVAFPKEDIDRLFSVDNERVTIVCTHRSHADYLVTGLEFIREGVQNLRFAAGDNLTGLPFIGILFRKVGSFTVQRGRVHNRQYLFRLAEFVKRLLQRGQNVLVYPEGGRSYSGRMLEIKSGLIGSTIMAQKENPERDYYILPMACSYSAVPEAQYFHILLRGKEWRTKKGFFMKSLGSLLYYGADVWTFLQLWLFPPKKNEIYIDVGTPVRVKDITDVEGLYRKNAKNEFFANGRATKECSVFIRKRLLQLYRVLPHNIVAYLMDTKLYYQGESASIEKIEEIISFLSTNECNTKGLDHLSPQEILLQGGETLRSMKVCRERGKKGVVVRKKDLLRYYANTVYDVMGE
;
A
#
# COMPACT_ATOMS: atom_id res chain seq x y z
N MET A 1 -5.18 -16.77 28.32
CA MET A 1 -5.44 -17.80 27.29
C MET A 1 -4.09 -18.34 26.86
N SER A 2 -3.86 -19.64 27.01
CA SER A 2 -2.63 -20.32 26.60
C SER A 2 -2.38 -20.16 25.10
N LYS A 3 -1.12 -19.98 24.69
CA LYS A 3 -0.71 -20.03 23.27
C LYS A 3 -1.31 -21.29 22.64
N PRO A 4 -1.91 -21.23 21.44
CA PRO A 4 -2.34 -22.43 20.74
C PRO A 4 -1.10 -23.33 20.59
N SER A 5 -1.23 -24.61 20.96
CA SER A 5 -0.15 -25.59 20.74
C SER A 5 0.34 -25.52 19.30
N GLY A 6 1.65 -25.70 19.06
CA GLY A 6 2.24 -25.60 17.70
C GLY A 6 1.60 -26.51 16.65
N ARG A 7 0.81 -27.51 17.06
CA ARG A 7 0.01 -28.39 16.20
C ARG A 7 -1.30 -27.71 15.73
N SER A 8 -2.06 -27.06 16.61
CA SER A 8 -3.31 -26.36 16.23
C SER A 8 -3.04 -25.11 15.40
N SER A 9 -1.87 -24.50 15.60
CA SER A 9 -1.44 -23.31 14.86
C SER A 9 -1.04 -23.66 13.41
N ARG A 10 -0.38 -24.80 13.18
CA ARG A 10 -0.11 -25.33 11.83
C ARG A 10 -1.37 -25.77 11.09
N GLU A 11 -2.33 -26.41 11.77
CA GLU A 11 -3.62 -26.78 11.18
C GLU A 11 -4.48 -25.55 10.81
N TYR A 12 -4.44 -24.50 11.64
CA TYR A 12 -5.12 -23.24 11.33
C TYR A 12 -4.56 -22.58 10.07
N THR A 13 -3.23 -22.46 9.99
CA THR A 13 -2.55 -21.90 8.83
C THR A 13 -2.80 -22.76 7.58
N SER A 14 -2.73 -24.09 7.68
CA SER A 14 -2.97 -24.98 6.53
C SER A 14 -4.40 -24.88 6.00
N ARG A 15 -5.39 -24.78 6.90
CA ARG A 15 -6.79 -24.57 6.52
C ARG A 15 -6.98 -23.22 5.82
N LEU A 16 -6.47 -22.14 6.39
CA LEU A 16 -6.56 -20.81 5.75
C LEU A 16 -5.86 -20.79 4.40
N TYR A 17 -4.68 -21.41 4.29
CA TYR A 17 -3.96 -21.51 3.03
C TYR A 17 -4.78 -22.26 1.97
N SER A 18 -5.44 -23.37 2.34
CA SER A 18 -6.34 -24.08 1.44
C SER A 18 -7.52 -23.23 0.96
N GLU A 19 -8.07 -22.37 1.82
CA GLU A 19 -9.14 -21.43 1.44
C GLU A 19 -8.63 -20.30 0.51
N MET A 20 -7.32 -20.01 0.54
CA MET A 20 -6.66 -19.00 -0.29
C MET A 20 -6.10 -19.57 -1.62
N ALA A 21 -6.20 -20.88 -1.87
CA ALA A 21 -5.63 -21.52 -3.07
C ALA A 21 -6.09 -20.87 -4.40
N GLY A 22 -7.34 -20.41 -4.47
CA GLY A 22 -7.85 -19.69 -5.64
C GLY A 22 -7.17 -18.32 -5.83
N ILE A 23 -6.91 -17.60 -4.75
CA ILE A 23 -6.17 -16.33 -4.76
C ILE A 23 -4.72 -16.58 -5.14
N GLU A 24 -4.09 -17.63 -4.60
CA GLU A 24 -2.73 -18.01 -4.96
C GLU A 24 -2.59 -18.33 -6.46
N LYS A 25 -3.50 -19.12 -7.02
CA LYS A 25 -3.53 -19.40 -8.45
C LYS A 25 -3.70 -18.14 -9.29
N TYR A 26 -4.49 -17.17 -8.79
CA TYR A 26 -4.64 -15.88 -9.44
C TYR A 26 -3.35 -15.07 -9.38
N VAL A 27 -2.75 -14.91 -8.20
CA VAL A 27 -1.53 -14.13 -7.97
C VAL A 27 -0.37 -14.67 -8.80
N THR A 28 -0.14 -15.97 -8.78
CA THR A 28 0.93 -16.63 -9.56
C THR A 28 0.72 -16.55 -11.07
N ARG A 29 -0.53 -16.42 -11.53
CA ARG A 29 -0.84 -16.20 -12.95
C ARG A 29 -0.67 -14.76 -13.38
N VAL A 30 -1.00 -13.80 -12.52
CA VAL A 30 -1.00 -12.36 -12.86
C VAL A 30 0.35 -11.70 -12.65
N PHE A 31 1.11 -12.15 -11.64
CA PHE A 31 2.42 -11.61 -11.33
C PHE A 31 3.50 -12.62 -11.69
N SER A 32 4.40 -12.22 -12.59
CA SER A 32 5.58 -12.99 -12.96
C SER A 32 6.60 -13.07 -11.81
N LYS A 33 6.54 -12.12 -10.87
CA LYS A 33 7.36 -12.09 -9.67
C LYS A 33 6.63 -11.41 -8.52
N VAL A 34 6.67 -12.05 -7.34
CA VAL A 34 6.29 -11.44 -6.07
C VAL A 34 7.54 -11.40 -5.20
N ALA A 35 8.12 -10.22 -5.01
CA ALA A 35 9.24 -10.03 -4.10
C ALA A 35 8.69 -9.69 -2.71
N PHE A 36 8.96 -10.57 -1.75
CA PHE A 36 8.54 -10.44 -0.36
C PHE A 36 9.71 -10.87 0.55
N PRO A 37 10.13 -10.04 1.53
CA PRO A 37 11.33 -10.29 2.32
C PRO A 37 11.02 -11.27 3.45
N LYS A 38 10.98 -12.57 3.13
CA LYS A 38 10.62 -13.65 4.06
C LYS A 38 11.46 -13.65 5.33
N GLU A 39 12.78 -13.54 5.19
CA GLU A 39 13.72 -13.56 6.32
C GLU A 39 13.47 -12.41 7.30
N ASP A 40 13.10 -11.23 6.78
CA ASP A 40 12.74 -10.10 7.62
C ASP A 40 11.45 -10.41 8.38
N ILE A 41 10.42 -10.95 7.72
CA ILE A 41 9.16 -11.35 8.36
C ILE A 41 9.35 -12.40 9.45
N ASP A 42 10.19 -13.41 9.21
CA ASP A 42 10.47 -14.44 10.22
C ASP A 42 11.15 -13.84 11.45
N ARG A 43 12.14 -12.96 11.27
CA ARG A 43 12.78 -12.24 12.39
C ARG A 43 11.80 -11.33 13.12
N LEU A 44 10.89 -10.70 12.38
CA LEU A 44 9.89 -9.77 12.92
C LEU A 44 8.91 -10.43 13.89
N PHE A 45 8.46 -11.65 13.57
CA PHE A 45 7.43 -12.36 14.33
C PHE A 45 7.95 -13.54 15.18
N SER A 46 9.26 -13.81 15.18
CA SER A 46 9.90 -14.85 16.02
C SER A 46 10.26 -14.36 17.43
N VAL A 47 10.52 -13.06 17.58
CA VAL A 47 10.60 -12.40 18.89
C VAL A 47 9.16 -12.17 19.35
N ASP A 48 8.86 -12.23 20.65
CA ASP A 48 7.52 -12.12 21.30
C ASP A 48 6.75 -10.77 21.04
N ASN A 49 7.11 -10.08 19.95
CA ASN A 49 6.51 -8.93 19.29
C ASN A 49 5.18 -9.30 18.60
N GLU A 50 4.28 -9.93 19.35
CA GLU A 50 2.86 -9.72 19.11
C GLU A 50 2.54 -8.23 19.36
N ARG A 51 1.43 -7.70 18.84
CA ARG A 51 0.96 -6.29 19.00
C ARG A 51 1.58 -5.29 18.00
N VAL A 52 1.86 -5.75 16.79
CA VAL A 52 2.38 -4.91 15.70
C VAL A 52 1.25 -4.29 14.90
N THR A 53 1.32 -2.97 14.68
CA THR A 53 0.49 -2.29 13.68
C THR A 53 1.31 -2.15 12.39
N ILE A 54 0.97 -2.99 11.42
CA ILE A 54 1.59 -3.01 10.10
C ILE A 54 0.90 -1.93 9.25
N VAL A 55 1.64 -0.92 8.84
CA VAL A 55 1.13 0.20 8.03
C VAL A 55 1.67 0.06 6.61
N CYS A 56 0.78 -0.19 5.66
CA CYS A 56 1.15 -0.47 4.28
C CYS A 56 0.58 0.56 3.31
N THR A 57 1.36 0.97 2.32
CA THR A 57 0.86 1.82 1.22
C THR A 57 -0.20 1.11 0.37
N HIS A 58 -1.08 1.85 -0.31
CA HIS A 58 -2.15 1.23 -1.11
C HIS A 58 -2.24 1.80 -2.54
N ARG A 59 -1.86 0.98 -3.53
CA ARG A 59 -1.86 1.30 -4.95
C ARG A 59 -2.88 0.50 -5.75
N SER A 60 -3.18 -0.71 -5.33
CA SER A 60 -4.00 -1.66 -6.09
C SER A 60 -4.86 -2.51 -5.17
N HIS A 61 -5.98 -3.01 -5.68
CA HIS A 61 -6.72 -4.10 -5.03
C HIS A 61 -5.89 -5.39 -4.93
N ALA A 62 -4.80 -5.53 -5.68
CA ALA A 62 -3.86 -6.62 -5.49
C ALA A 62 -3.09 -6.52 -4.16
N ASP A 63 -2.92 -5.34 -3.54
CA ASP A 63 -2.08 -5.17 -2.35
C ASP A 63 -2.51 -6.09 -1.20
N TYR A 64 -3.80 -6.07 -0.85
CA TYR A 64 -4.33 -6.88 0.25
C TYR A 64 -4.46 -8.36 -0.11
N LEU A 65 -4.54 -8.71 -1.40
CA LEU A 65 -4.54 -10.11 -1.84
C LEU A 65 -3.14 -10.70 -1.70
N VAL A 66 -2.12 -10.00 -2.20
CA VAL A 66 -0.74 -10.46 -2.17
C VAL A 66 -0.19 -10.42 -0.75
N THR A 67 -0.27 -9.28 -0.05
CA THR A 67 0.25 -9.18 1.33
C THR A 67 -0.45 -10.16 2.27
N GLY A 68 -1.78 -10.32 2.17
CA GLY A 68 -2.52 -11.30 2.96
C GLY A 68 -2.08 -12.74 2.68
N LEU A 69 -1.88 -13.09 1.41
CA LEU A 69 -1.38 -14.40 1.01
C LEU A 69 0.04 -14.65 1.52
N GLU A 70 0.97 -13.71 1.34
CA GLU A 70 2.36 -13.87 1.79
C GLU A 70 2.45 -13.97 3.31
N PHE A 71 1.70 -13.16 4.06
CA PHE A 71 1.67 -13.30 5.53
C PHE A 71 1.13 -14.66 5.99
N ILE A 72 0.10 -15.20 5.32
CA ILE A 72 -0.42 -16.53 5.61
C ILE A 72 0.62 -17.61 5.27
N ARG A 73 1.33 -17.46 4.14
CA ARG A 73 2.39 -18.40 3.71
C ARG A 73 3.55 -18.45 4.69
N GLU A 74 4.01 -17.30 5.18
CA GLU A 74 5.07 -17.21 6.20
C GLU A 74 4.54 -17.57 7.61
N GLY A 75 3.28 -18.01 7.73
CA GLY A 75 2.74 -18.49 9.00
C GLY A 75 2.48 -17.40 10.04
N VAL A 76 2.39 -16.13 9.63
CA VAL A 76 2.10 -15.02 10.54
C VAL A 76 0.72 -15.20 11.15
N GLN A 77 0.70 -15.39 12.47
CA GLN A 77 -0.52 -15.66 13.22
C GLN A 77 -1.15 -14.38 13.74
N ASN A 78 -2.41 -14.51 14.16
CA ASN A 78 -3.13 -13.42 14.84
C ASN A 78 -3.20 -12.11 14.04
N LEU A 79 -3.07 -12.19 12.71
CA LEU A 79 -3.17 -11.04 11.83
C LEU A 79 -4.64 -10.68 11.59
N ARG A 80 -4.97 -9.41 11.87
CA ARG A 80 -6.26 -8.80 11.57
C ARG A 80 -6.03 -7.70 10.56
N PHE A 81 -6.88 -7.59 9.55
CA PHE A 81 -6.68 -6.57 8.53
C PHE A 81 -7.92 -5.69 8.34
N ALA A 82 -7.68 -4.39 8.16
CA ALA A 82 -8.73 -3.42 7.94
C ALA A 82 -9.26 -3.52 6.50
N ALA A 83 -10.52 -3.92 6.34
CA ALA A 83 -11.17 -4.01 5.03
C ALA A 83 -12.34 -3.02 4.91
N GLY A 84 -12.48 -2.37 3.76
CA GLY A 84 -13.63 -1.49 3.51
C GLY A 84 -14.95 -2.26 3.49
N ASP A 85 -16.03 -1.61 3.90
CA ASP A 85 -17.40 -2.12 3.79
C ASP A 85 -17.79 -2.55 2.36
N ASN A 86 -17.24 -1.87 1.36
CA ASN A 86 -17.38 -2.23 -0.06
C ASN A 86 -16.79 -3.60 -0.44
N LEU A 87 -15.86 -4.14 0.34
CA LEU A 87 -15.26 -5.47 0.11
C LEU A 87 -15.91 -6.51 1.02
N THR A 88 -16.08 -6.20 2.31
CA THR A 88 -16.65 -7.14 3.28
C THR A 88 -18.14 -7.40 3.05
N GLY A 89 -18.84 -6.48 2.38
CA GLY A 89 -20.24 -6.61 2.01
C GLY A 89 -20.51 -7.44 0.75
N LEU A 90 -19.47 -7.84 -0.01
CA LEU A 90 -19.65 -8.64 -1.23
C LEU A 90 -20.03 -10.09 -0.88
N PRO A 91 -20.94 -10.72 -1.66
CA PRO A 91 -21.24 -12.14 -1.50
C PRO A 91 -19.98 -12.96 -1.80
N PHE A 92 -19.75 -14.02 -1.01
CA PHE A 92 -18.58 -14.91 -1.06
C PHE A 92 -17.22 -14.28 -0.72
N ILE A 93 -16.82 -13.20 -1.40
CA ILE A 93 -15.56 -12.48 -1.13
C ILE A 93 -15.56 -11.96 0.31
N GLY A 94 -16.68 -11.38 0.77
CA GLY A 94 -16.81 -10.91 2.14
C GLY A 94 -16.70 -12.03 3.18
N ILE A 95 -17.13 -13.26 2.84
CA ILE A 95 -16.98 -14.43 3.72
C ILE A 95 -15.50 -14.79 3.84
N LEU A 96 -14.78 -14.87 2.72
CA LEU A 96 -13.35 -15.15 2.72
C LEU A 96 -12.57 -14.12 3.54
N PHE A 97 -12.83 -12.84 3.32
CA PHE A 97 -12.23 -11.75 4.09
C PHE A 97 -12.48 -11.89 5.61
N ARG A 98 -13.70 -12.25 6.02
CA ARG A 98 -13.99 -12.51 7.44
C ARG A 98 -13.24 -13.74 7.96
N LYS A 99 -13.16 -14.83 7.19
CA LYS A 99 -12.45 -16.05 7.59
C LYS A 99 -10.96 -15.82 7.80
N VAL A 100 -10.33 -15.04 6.91
CA VAL A 100 -8.90 -14.73 7.02
C VAL A 100 -8.60 -13.61 8.04
N GLY A 101 -9.62 -13.11 8.75
CA GLY A 101 -9.43 -12.23 9.91
C GLY A 101 -9.66 -10.74 9.67
N SER A 102 -10.35 -10.34 8.59
CA SER A 102 -10.68 -8.94 8.36
C SER A 102 -11.63 -8.35 9.41
N PHE A 103 -11.50 -7.06 9.68
CA PHE A 103 -12.54 -6.27 10.32
C PHE A 103 -12.98 -5.13 9.40
N THR A 104 -14.27 -4.80 9.45
CA THR A 104 -14.87 -3.83 8.54
C THR A 104 -14.65 -2.39 8.98
N VAL A 105 -14.20 -1.54 8.04
CA VAL A 105 -14.13 -0.09 8.16
C VAL A 105 -15.19 0.54 7.24
N GLN A 106 -16.22 1.13 7.85
CA GLN A 106 -17.31 1.85 7.17
C GLN A 106 -16.81 3.22 6.67
N ARG A 107 -16.36 3.27 5.41
CA ARG A 107 -15.69 4.45 4.84
C ARG A 107 -16.58 5.69 4.85
N GLY A 108 -17.89 5.53 4.67
CA GLY A 108 -18.85 6.64 4.72
C GLY A 108 -19.07 7.24 6.11
N ARG A 109 -18.64 6.55 7.19
CA ARG A 109 -18.85 7.00 8.58
C ARG A 109 -17.61 7.56 9.25
N VAL A 110 -16.49 7.67 8.53
CA VAL A 110 -15.23 8.20 9.07
C VAL A 110 -15.34 9.66 9.54
N HIS A 111 -16.33 10.43 9.07
CA HIS A 111 -16.60 11.78 9.57
C HIS A 111 -17.31 11.78 10.94
N ASN A 112 -17.90 10.65 11.35
CA ASN A 112 -18.56 10.52 12.64
C ASN A 112 -17.52 10.19 13.73
N ARG A 113 -17.32 11.14 14.66
CA ARG A 113 -16.33 11.04 15.74
C ARG A 113 -16.57 9.86 16.69
N GLN A 114 -17.83 9.52 16.98
CA GLN A 114 -18.15 8.38 17.84
C GLN A 114 -17.86 7.04 17.15
N TYR A 115 -18.07 6.97 15.84
CA TYR A 115 -17.69 5.80 15.05
C TYR A 115 -16.17 5.62 15.05
N LEU A 116 -15.40 6.68 14.78
CA LEU A 116 -13.94 6.64 14.83
C LEU A 116 -13.42 6.20 16.20
N PHE A 117 -13.97 6.77 17.27
CA PHE A 117 -13.58 6.39 18.63
C PHE A 117 -13.84 4.89 18.90
N ARG A 118 -15.03 4.37 18.54
CA ARG A 118 -15.36 2.95 18.72
C ARG A 118 -14.47 2.02 17.89
N LEU A 119 -14.14 2.43 16.66
CA LEU A 119 -13.22 1.69 15.80
C LEU A 119 -11.81 1.67 16.43
N ALA A 120 -11.35 2.80 16.94
CA ALA A 120 -10.04 2.89 17.58
C ALA A 120 -9.96 2.05 18.86
N GLU A 121 -11.00 2.11 19.70
CA GLU A 121 -11.19 1.26 20.87
C GLU A 121 -11.17 -0.24 20.53
N PHE A 122 -11.83 -0.63 19.44
CA PHE A 122 -11.82 -2.01 18.97
C PHE A 122 -10.41 -2.47 18.58
N VAL A 123 -9.69 -1.66 17.79
CA VAL A 123 -8.32 -1.98 17.36
C VAL A 123 -7.34 -1.96 18.54
N LYS A 124 -7.48 -1.01 19.47
CA LYS A 124 -6.73 -1.01 20.74
C LYS A 124 -6.87 -2.35 21.46
N ARG A 125 -8.10 -2.85 21.63
CA ARG A 125 -8.35 -4.14 22.28
C ARG A 125 -7.77 -5.34 21.52
N LEU A 126 -7.73 -5.30 20.18
CA LEU A 126 -7.06 -6.33 19.39
C LEU A 126 -5.56 -6.35 19.71
N LEU A 127 -4.91 -5.19 19.67
CA LEU A 127 -3.49 -5.05 20.01
C LEU A 127 -3.22 -5.50 21.44
N GLN A 128 -4.01 -5.07 22.43
CA GLN A 128 -3.82 -5.49 23.84
C GLN A 128 -3.89 -7.01 24.04
N ARG A 129 -4.61 -7.72 23.16
CA ARG A 129 -4.76 -9.19 23.16
C ARG A 129 -3.67 -9.93 22.38
N GLY A 130 -2.61 -9.26 21.94
CA GLY A 130 -1.53 -9.88 21.17
C GLY A 130 -1.86 -10.07 19.69
N GLN A 131 -2.90 -9.40 19.15
CA GLN A 131 -3.16 -9.45 17.72
C GLN A 131 -2.29 -8.46 16.97
N ASN A 132 -1.89 -8.83 15.74
CA ASN A 132 -1.24 -7.95 14.79
C ASN A 132 -2.29 -7.32 13.89
N VAL A 133 -2.10 -6.06 13.49
CA VAL A 133 -3.10 -5.32 12.72
C VAL A 133 -2.49 -4.73 11.46
N LEU A 134 -2.91 -5.20 10.30
CA LEU A 134 -2.55 -4.65 8.99
C LEU A 134 -3.55 -3.58 8.56
N VAL A 135 -3.04 -2.39 8.28
CA VAL A 135 -3.82 -1.25 7.84
C VAL A 135 -3.20 -0.57 6.62
N TYR A 136 -4.07 -0.04 5.78
CA TYR A 136 -3.72 0.84 4.67
C TYR A 136 -4.14 2.27 5.05
N PRO A 137 -3.25 3.08 5.66
CA PRO A 137 -3.66 4.32 6.31
C PRO A 137 -4.17 5.38 5.33
N GLU A 138 -3.82 5.29 4.05
CA GLU A 138 -4.38 6.12 2.98
C GLU A 138 -5.92 5.97 2.86
N GLY A 139 -6.46 4.81 3.27
CA GLY A 139 -7.90 4.52 3.27
C GLY A 139 -8.52 4.36 1.88
N GLY A 140 -7.70 4.34 0.82
CA GLY A 140 -8.07 4.18 -0.57
C GLY A 140 -6.81 4.00 -1.44
N ARG A 141 -7.01 3.59 -2.69
CA ARG A 141 -5.93 3.48 -3.68
C ARG A 141 -5.56 4.87 -4.20
N SER A 142 -4.27 5.11 -4.43
CA SER A 142 -3.84 6.31 -5.15
C SER A 142 -4.13 6.20 -6.66
N TYR A 143 -4.97 7.10 -7.18
CA TYR A 143 -5.27 7.20 -8.62
C TYR A 143 -4.31 8.12 -9.37
N SER A 144 -3.67 9.06 -8.66
CA SER A 144 -2.70 10.00 -9.25
C SER A 144 -1.29 9.46 -9.25
N GLY A 145 -1.01 8.43 -8.46
CA GLY A 145 0.33 7.92 -8.26
C GLY A 145 1.11 8.62 -7.16
N ARG A 146 0.48 9.61 -6.49
CA ARG A 146 0.98 10.25 -5.27
C ARG A 146 0.52 9.51 -4.03
N MET A 147 1.35 9.41 -2.99
CA MET A 147 0.93 8.93 -1.68
C MET A 147 -0.19 9.82 -1.14
N LEU A 148 -1.31 9.21 -0.75
CA LEU A 148 -2.41 9.95 -0.16
C LEU A 148 -2.10 10.37 1.28
N GLU A 149 -2.88 11.31 1.80
CA GLU A 149 -2.82 11.67 3.21
C GLU A 149 -3.12 10.46 4.11
N ILE A 150 -2.27 10.28 5.12
CA ILE A 150 -2.41 9.23 6.13
C ILE A 150 -3.58 9.56 7.06
N LYS A 151 -4.58 8.68 7.09
CA LYS A 151 -5.69 8.75 8.05
C LYS A 151 -5.22 8.16 9.38
N SER A 152 -5.03 9.03 10.35
CA SER A 152 -4.43 8.70 11.63
C SER A 152 -5.31 7.91 12.61
N GLY A 153 -6.58 7.63 12.25
CA GLY A 153 -7.54 6.97 13.15
C GLY A 153 -7.09 5.59 13.64
N LEU A 154 -6.59 4.75 12.74
CA LEU A 154 -6.11 3.41 13.13
C LEU A 154 -4.74 3.47 13.80
N ILE A 155 -3.88 4.43 13.42
CA ILE A 155 -2.58 4.68 14.07
C ILE A 155 -2.79 5.11 15.53
N GLY A 156 -3.77 5.98 15.78
CA GLY A 156 -4.10 6.43 17.14
C GLY A 156 -4.53 5.29 18.06
N SER A 157 -5.00 4.16 17.51
CA SER A 157 -5.35 2.98 18.30
C SER A 157 -4.13 2.35 18.97
N THR A 158 -2.99 2.34 18.28
CA THR A 158 -1.71 1.87 18.79
C THR A 158 -1.16 2.79 19.87
N ILE A 159 -1.32 4.11 19.69
CA ILE A 159 -0.94 5.11 20.70
C ILE A 159 -1.78 4.95 21.97
N MET A 160 -3.10 4.77 21.84
CA MET A 160 -3.98 4.52 22.98
C MET A 160 -3.58 3.21 23.71
N ALA A 161 -3.28 2.14 22.97
CA ALA A 161 -2.83 0.89 23.56
C ALA A 161 -1.53 1.06 24.37
N GLN A 162 -0.59 1.84 23.84
CA GLN A 162 0.67 2.18 24.49
C GLN A 162 0.46 3.03 25.76
N LYS A 163 -0.45 4.02 25.70
CA LYS A 163 -0.79 4.89 26.83
C LYS A 163 -1.42 4.13 28.00
N GLU A 164 -2.28 3.15 27.69
CA GLU A 164 -2.99 2.37 28.70
C GLU A 164 -2.09 1.31 29.36
N ASN A 165 -1.07 0.81 28.64
CA ASN A 165 -0.11 -0.15 29.18
C ASN A 165 1.34 0.33 28.93
N PRO A 166 1.83 1.32 29.70
CA PRO A 166 3.16 1.89 29.49
C PRO A 166 4.29 0.87 29.60
N GLU A 167 4.14 -0.17 30.42
CA GLU A 167 5.17 -1.21 30.59
C GLU A 167 5.30 -2.16 29.39
N ARG A 168 4.30 -2.19 28.49
CA ARG A 168 4.33 -3.03 27.30
C ARG A 168 4.85 -2.26 26.10
N ASP A 169 5.49 -2.96 25.17
CA ASP A 169 5.91 -2.39 23.90
C ASP A 169 4.85 -2.69 22.81
N TYR A 170 4.48 -1.63 22.09
CA TYR A 170 3.68 -1.71 20.88
C TYR A 170 4.51 -1.20 19.70
N TYR A 171 4.36 -1.83 18.54
CA TYR A 171 5.24 -1.57 17.39
C TYR A 171 4.46 -1.04 16.20
N ILE A 172 5.13 -0.19 15.43
CA ILE A 172 4.72 0.20 14.08
C ILE A 172 5.68 -0.46 13.09
N LEU A 173 5.15 -1.19 12.11
CA LEU A 173 5.92 -1.78 11.02
C LEU A 173 5.53 -1.12 9.69
N PRO A 174 6.36 -0.23 9.13
CA PRO A 174 6.09 0.37 7.83
C PRO A 174 6.39 -0.61 6.68
N MET A 175 5.50 -0.65 5.69
CA MET A 175 5.61 -1.47 4.49
C MET A 175 5.18 -0.71 3.24
N ALA A 176 5.84 -0.93 2.11
CA ALA A 176 5.47 -0.32 0.84
C ALA A 176 5.26 -1.39 -0.25
N CYS A 177 4.20 -1.23 -1.04
CA CYS A 177 3.92 -2.02 -2.23
C CYS A 177 4.25 -1.22 -3.47
N SER A 178 5.18 -1.73 -4.28
CA SER A 178 5.63 -1.13 -5.54
C SER A 178 5.38 -2.10 -6.69
N TYR A 179 5.16 -1.58 -7.90
CA TYR A 179 4.73 -2.38 -9.05
C TYR A 179 5.54 -2.03 -10.29
N SER A 180 5.90 -3.02 -11.09
CA SER A 180 6.37 -2.77 -12.45
C SER A 180 5.24 -2.26 -13.35
N ALA A 181 4.01 -2.73 -13.11
CA ALA A 181 2.78 -2.26 -13.74
C ALA A 181 1.62 -2.39 -12.75
N VAL A 182 0.98 -1.28 -12.40
CA VAL A 182 -0.18 -1.32 -11.50
C VAL A 182 -1.39 -1.91 -12.25
N PRO A 183 -2.02 -2.99 -11.76
CA PRO A 183 -3.11 -3.71 -12.46
C PRO A 183 -4.19 -2.80 -13.04
N GLU A 184 -4.73 -1.89 -12.22
CA GLU A 184 -5.87 -1.04 -12.58
C GLU A 184 -5.48 0.31 -13.19
N ALA A 185 -4.19 0.65 -13.28
CA ALA A 185 -3.78 2.01 -13.62
C ALA A 185 -4.23 2.46 -15.01
N GLN A 186 -4.40 1.53 -15.95
CA GLN A 186 -4.93 1.81 -17.28
C GLN A 186 -6.39 2.28 -17.26
N TYR A 187 -7.14 1.90 -16.23
CA TYR A 187 -8.58 2.14 -16.08
C TYR A 187 -8.92 3.20 -15.03
N PHE A 188 -7.92 3.80 -14.36
CA PHE A 188 -8.17 4.84 -13.35
C PHE A 188 -8.99 6.03 -13.88
N HIS A 189 -8.80 6.44 -15.13
CA HIS A 189 -9.62 7.50 -15.74
C HIS A 189 -11.12 7.11 -15.81
N ILE A 190 -11.43 5.84 -16.10
CA ILE A 190 -12.81 5.32 -16.11
C ILE A 190 -13.36 5.27 -14.69
N LEU A 191 -12.57 4.78 -13.74
CA LEU A 191 -12.94 4.70 -12.32
C LEU A 191 -13.23 6.07 -11.73
N LEU A 192 -12.39 7.06 -12.00
CA LEU A 192 -12.57 8.45 -11.57
C LEU A 192 -13.84 9.07 -12.16
N ARG A 193 -14.10 8.84 -13.46
CA ARG A 193 -15.35 9.26 -14.12
C ARG A 193 -16.57 8.58 -13.49
N GLY A 194 -16.48 7.29 -13.19
CA GLY A 194 -17.52 6.54 -12.47
C GLY A 194 -17.79 7.14 -11.09
N LYS A 195 -16.75 7.47 -10.34
CA LYS A 195 -16.84 8.11 -9.02
C LYS A 195 -17.54 9.47 -9.09
N GLU A 196 -17.22 10.30 -10.08
CA GLU A 196 -17.90 11.58 -10.32
C GLU A 196 -19.39 11.39 -10.67
N TRP A 197 -19.71 10.42 -11.52
CA TRP A 197 -21.08 10.20 -11.99
C TRP A 197 -22.00 9.67 -10.89
N ARG A 198 -21.44 8.96 -9.90
CA ARG A 198 -22.17 8.50 -8.71
C ARG A 198 -22.66 9.64 -7.81
N THR A 199 -22.04 10.81 -7.87
CA THR A 199 -22.48 11.97 -7.08
C THR A 199 -23.48 12.85 -7.83
N LYS A 200 -23.73 12.60 -9.12
CA LYS A 200 -24.69 13.38 -9.93
C LYS A 200 -26.14 13.07 -9.55
N LYS A 201 -27.03 14.03 -9.81
CA LYS A 201 -28.49 13.85 -9.67
C LYS A 201 -29.00 12.91 -10.77
N GLY A 202 -30.01 12.09 -10.44
CA GLY A 202 -30.65 11.14 -11.37
C GLY A 202 -30.18 9.70 -11.19
N PHE A 203 -31.15 8.77 -11.10
CA PHE A 203 -30.91 7.34 -10.87
C PHE A 203 -30.03 6.72 -11.97
N PHE A 204 -30.28 7.04 -13.24
CA PHE A 204 -29.51 6.53 -14.37
C PHE A 204 -28.01 6.87 -14.29
N MET A 205 -27.67 8.13 -14.03
CA MET A 205 -26.27 8.56 -13.92
C MET A 205 -25.56 7.92 -12.73
N LYS A 206 -26.27 7.73 -11.60
CA LYS A 206 -25.73 7.02 -10.43
C LYS A 206 -25.48 5.54 -10.70
N SER A 207 -26.40 4.87 -11.41
CA SER A 207 -26.28 3.47 -11.78
C SER A 207 -25.14 3.26 -12.77
N LEU A 208 -25.06 4.10 -13.81
CA LEU A 208 -23.96 4.06 -14.78
C LEU A 208 -22.60 4.37 -14.13
N GLY A 209 -22.55 5.35 -13.23
CA GLY A 209 -21.36 5.63 -12.44
C GLY A 209 -20.94 4.45 -11.55
N SER A 210 -21.89 3.72 -10.98
CA SER A 210 -21.61 2.52 -10.17
C SER A 210 -21.09 1.36 -11.02
N LEU A 211 -21.65 1.17 -12.22
CA LEU A 211 -21.15 0.19 -13.19
C LEU A 211 -19.72 0.52 -13.62
N LEU A 212 -19.41 1.78 -13.95
CA LEU A 212 -18.06 2.17 -14.31
C LEU A 212 -17.09 2.01 -13.13
N TYR A 213 -17.51 2.37 -11.92
CA TYR A 213 -16.65 2.33 -10.74
C TYR A 213 -16.34 0.90 -10.26
N TYR A 214 -17.34 0.02 -10.15
CA TYR A 214 -17.09 -1.35 -9.69
C TYR A 214 -16.79 -2.31 -10.85
N GLY A 215 -17.45 -2.11 -12.00
CA GLY A 215 -17.29 -2.96 -13.17
C GLY A 215 -15.91 -2.83 -13.80
N ALA A 216 -15.28 -1.65 -13.79
CA ALA A 216 -13.92 -1.50 -14.32
C ALA A 216 -12.89 -2.27 -13.48
N ASP A 217 -13.03 -2.30 -12.15
CA ASP A 217 -12.17 -3.14 -11.29
C ASP A 217 -12.39 -4.62 -11.63
N VAL A 218 -13.63 -5.11 -11.60
CA VAL A 218 -13.93 -6.53 -11.94
C VAL A 218 -13.40 -6.90 -13.32
N TRP A 219 -13.63 -6.05 -14.31
CA TRP A 219 -13.16 -6.24 -15.68
C TRP A 219 -11.63 -6.28 -15.75
N THR A 220 -10.94 -5.39 -15.05
CA THR A 220 -9.47 -5.37 -15.00
C THR A 220 -8.93 -6.71 -14.50
N PHE A 221 -9.41 -7.17 -13.34
CA PHE A 221 -8.92 -8.41 -12.73
C PHE A 221 -9.30 -9.64 -13.55
N LEU A 222 -10.49 -9.64 -14.19
CA LEU A 222 -10.87 -10.69 -15.13
C LEU A 222 -9.95 -10.72 -16.36
N GLN A 223 -9.64 -9.56 -16.94
CA GLN A 223 -8.74 -9.47 -18.09
C GLN A 223 -7.32 -9.93 -17.76
N LEU A 224 -6.79 -9.58 -16.59
CA LEU A 224 -5.48 -10.04 -16.15
C LEU A 224 -5.44 -11.55 -15.97
N TRP A 225 -6.54 -12.16 -15.52
CA TRP A 225 -6.65 -13.61 -15.45
C TRP A 225 -6.72 -14.26 -16.83
N LEU A 226 -7.51 -13.72 -17.77
CA LEU A 226 -7.63 -14.26 -19.13
C LEU A 226 -6.34 -14.05 -19.94
N PHE A 227 -5.74 -12.87 -19.83
CA PHE A 227 -4.61 -12.40 -20.63
C PHE A 227 -3.50 -11.85 -19.71
N PRO A 228 -2.79 -12.73 -18.97
CA PRO A 228 -1.77 -12.29 -18.04
C PRO A 228 -0.62 -11.58 -18.78
N PRO A 229 -0.16 -10.43 -18.26
CA PRO A 229 0.98 -9.72 -18.83
C PRO A 229 2.28 -10.53 -18.71
N LYS A 230 3.16 -10.40 -19.70
CA LYS A 230 4.45 -11.15 -19.72
C LYS A 230 5.38 -10.77 -18.57
N LYS A 231 5.44 -9.49 -18.21
CA LYS A 231 6.27 -8.97 -17.12
C LYS A 231 5.41 -8.09 -16.24
N ASN A 232 5.09 -8.59 -15.05
CA ASN A 232 4.30 -7.87 -14.07
C ASN A 232 4.74 -8.31 -12.68
N GLU A 233 5.41 -7.42 -11.99
CA GLU A 233 6.14 -7.72 -10.77
C GLU A 233 5.61 -6.83 -9.67
N ILE A 234 5.39 -7.42 -8.51
CA ILE A 234 5.06 -6.71 -7.27
C ILE A 234 6.23 -6.85 -6.31
N TYR A 235 6.59 -5.73 -5.70
CA TYR A 235 7.65 -5.62 -4.72
C TYR A 235 7.04 -5.13 -3.42
N ILE A 236 7.14 -5.94 -2.37
CA ILE A 236 6.73 -5.59 -1.02
C ILE A 236 8.01 -5.37 -0.23
N ASP A 237 8.26 -4.14 0.16
CA ASP A 237 9.40 -3.77 0.99
C ASP A 237 8.94 -3.48 2.42
N VAL A 238 9.73 -3.94 3.39
CA VAL A 238 9.42 -3.90 4.81
C VAL A 238 10.53 -3.13 5.52
N GLY A 239 10.17 -2.19 6.38
CA GLY A 239 11.12 -1.49 7.24
C GLY A 239 11.36 -2.20 8.56
N THR A 240 12.14 -1.61 9.45
CA THR A 240 12.31 -2.10 10.83
C THR A 240 11.09 -1.72 11.67
N PRO A 241 10.60 -2.60 12.58
CA PRO A 241 9.59 -2.23 13.56
C PRO A 241 10.18 -1.21 14.51
N VAL A 242 9.38 -0.20 14.83
CA VAL A 242 9.78 0.81 15.79
C VAL A 242 8.77 0.82 16.92
N ARG A 243 9.26 0.80 18.17
CA ARG A 243 8.39 0.92 19.34
C ARG A 243 7.74 2.29 19.33
N VAL A 244 6.47 2.36 19.68
CA VAL A 244 5.74 3.63 19.75
C VAL A 244 6.44 4.64 20.66
N LYS A 245 7.02 4.19 21.77
CA LYS A 245 7.76 5.02 22.73
C LYS A 245 9.03 5.66 22.13
N ASP A 246 9.64 5.01 21.13
CA ASP A 246 10.82 5.55 20.45
C ASP A 246 10.44 6.59 19.37
N ILE A 247 9.15 6.65 18.99
CA ILE A 247 8.64 7.57 17.97
C ILE A 247 8.12 8.86 18.61
N THR A 248 7.44 8.77 19.75
CA THR A 248 6.71 9.90 20.35
C THR A 248 6.53 9.74 21.86
N ASP A 249 6.56 10.86 22.59
CA ASP A 249 6.28 10.91 24.02
C ASP A 249 4.77 10.85 24.28
N VAL A 250 4.24 9.63 24.40
CA VAL A 250 2.81 9.37 24.59
C VAL A 250 2.26 10.01 25.86
N GLU A 251 3.03 10.02 26.95
CA GLU A 251 2.60 10.55 28.25
C GLU A 251 2.63 12.09 28.25
N GLY A 252 3.75 12.69 27.87
CA GLY A 252 3.90 14.15 27.88
C GLY A 252 3.00 14.88 26.89
N LEU A 253 2.61 14.21 25.79
CA LEU A 253 1.72 14.79 24.77
C LEU A 253 0.22 14.55 25.05
N TYR A 254 -0.12 13.80 26.10
CA TYR A 254 -1.51 13.47 26.45
C TYR A 254 -2.29 14.71 26.94
N ARG A 255 -3.46 14.96 26.34
CA ARG A 255 -4.33 16.09 26.73
C ARG A 255 -5.42 15.64 27.71
N LYS A 256 -5.25 15.97 28.99
CA LYS A 256 -6.23 15.65 30.05
C LYS A 256 -7.64 16.21 29.80
N ASN A 257 -7.75 17.40 29.20
CA ASN A 257 -9.03 18.09 28.97
C ASN A 257 -9.70 17.73 27.63
N ALA A 258 -9.27 16.66 26.96
CA ALA A 258 -9.88 16.25 25.69
C ALA A 258 -11.22 15.52 25.90
N LYS A 259 -12.05 15.50 24.85
CA LYS A 259 -13.39 14.88 24.90
C LYS A 259 -13.38 13.38 25.16
N ASN A 260 -12.32 12.69 24.75
CA ASN A 260 -12.09 11.26 24.99
C ASN A 260 -10.61 10.93 24.77
N GLU A 261 -10.22 9.70 25.11
CA GLU A 261 -8.85 9.18 25.00
C GLU A 261 -8.27 9.29 23.58
N PHE A 262 -9.07 9.05 22.54
CA PHE A 262 -8.62 9.15 21.15
C PHE A 262 -8.18 10.58 20.79
N PHE A 263 -8.97 11.59 21.17
CA PHE A 263 -8.58 12.99 20.97
C PHE A 263 -7.49 13.45 21.94
N ALA A 264 -7.41 12.85 23.13
CA ALA A 264 -6.36 13.14 24.11
C ALA A 264 -4.97 12.81 23.56
N ASN A 265 -4.86 11.69 22.83
CA ASN A 265 -3.64 11.21 22.18
C ASN A 265 -3.37 11.84 20.80
N GLY A 266 -4.12 12.86 20.40
CA GLY A 266 -4.06 13.40 19.03
C GLY A 266 -2.70 14.00 18.63
N ARG A 267 -1.91 14.51 19.59
CA ARG A 267 -0.55 15.04 19.30
C ARG A 267 0.43 13.92 18.98
N ALA A 268 0.56 12.95 19.89
CA ALA A 268 1.39 11.76 19.68
C ALA A 268 0.99 10.99 18.41
N THR A 269 -0.33 10.90 18.15
CA THR A 269 -0.87 10.31 16.91
C THR A 269 -0.40 11.05 15.65
N LYS A 270 -0.33 12.39 15.70
CA LYS A 270 0.14 13.21 14.58
C LYS A 270 1.65 13.02 14.34
N GLU A 271 2.47 13.04 15.40
CA GLU A 271 3.91 12.78 15.29
C GLU A 271 4.19 11.40 14.70
N CYS A 272 3.51 10.37 15.22
CA CYS A 272 3.61 9.02 14.69
C CYS A 272 3.17 8.95 13.21
N SER A 273 2.14 9.70 12.80
CA SER A 273 1.69 9.74 11.41
C SER A 273 2.73 10.39 10.48
N VAL A 274 3.42 11.45 10.93
CA VAL A 274 4.52 12.10 10.19
C VAL A 274 5.69 11.15 10.04
N PHE A 275 6.08 10.47 11.12
CA PHE A 275 7.12 9.44 11.11
C PHE A 275 6.79 8.32 10.11
N ILE A 276 5.57 7.77 10.19
CA ILE A 276 5.11 6.73 9.27
C ILE A 276 5.17 7.22 7.83
N ARG A 277 4.67 8.43 7.53
CA ARG A 277 4.70 8.98 6.16
C ARG A 277 6.11 9.01 5.60
N LYS A 278 7.07 9.53 6.38
CA LYS A 278 8.49 9.58 5.98
C LYS A 278 9.02 8.17 5.69
N ARG A 279 8.78 7.21 6.59
CA ARG A 279 9.23 5.82 6.42
C ARG A 279 8.61 5.13 5.22
N LEU A 280 7.31 5.34 4.96
CA LEU A 280 6.65 4.77 3.79
C LEU A 280 7.22 5.33 2.48
N LEU A 281 7.57 6.62 2.43
CA LEU A 281 8.23 7.22 1.27
C LEU A 281 9.64 6.65 1.05
N GLN A 282 10.42 6.49 2.12
CA GLN A 282 11.74 5.85 2.05
C GLN A 282 11.65 4.40 1.55
N LEU A 283 10.58 3.66 1.90
CA LEU A 283 10.40 2.26 1.48
C LEU A 283 9.88 2.09 0.05
N TYR A 284 9.25 3.11 -0.55
CA TYR A 284 8.76 3.01 -1.92
C TYR A 284 9.92 2.71 -2.88
N ARG A 285 9.86 1.57 -3.55
CA ARG A 285 10.90 1.15 -4.48
C ARG A 285 10.78 1.94 -5.77
N VAL A 286 11.76 2.78 -6.04
CA VAL A 286 11.87 3.48 -7.34
C VAL A 286 12.35 2.47 -8.38
N LEU A 287 11.59 2.34 -9.48
CA LEU A 287 11.91 1.46 -10.59
C LEU A 287 12.33 2.29 -11.83
N PRO A 288 13.04 1.71 -12.81
CA PRO A 288 13.57 2.46 -13.95
C PRO A 288 12.51 3.28 -14.71
N HIS A 289 11.32 2.71 -14.87
CA HIS A 289 10.22 3.37 -15.57
C HIS A 289 9.63 4.58 -14.80
N ASN A 290 9.80 4.65 -13.47
CA ASN A 290 9.42 5.82 -12.69
C ASN A 290 10.32 7.01 -13.03
N ILE A 291 11.64 6.77 -13.13
CA ILE A 291 12.62 7.80 -13.49
C ILE A 291 12.41 8.26 -14.94
N VAL A 292 12.29 7.33 -15.88
CA VAL A 292 12.03 7.70 -17.29
C VAL A 292 10.71 8.45 -17.45
N ALA A 293 9.66 8.07 -16.69
CA ALA A 293 8.40 8.80 -16.69
C ALA A 293 8.58 10.24 -16.16
N TYR A 294 9.32 10.42 -15.07
CA TYR A 294 9.68 11.73 -14.53
C TYR A 294 10.43 12.58 -15.56
N LEU A 295 11.46 12.05 -16.20
CA LEU A 295 12.24 12.76 -17.24
C LEU A 295 11.38 13.18 -18.44
N MET A 296 10.45 12.32 -18.89
CA MET A 296 9.53 12.65 -19.98
C MET A 296 8.50 13.72 -19.58
N ASP A 297 8.10 13.72 -18.31
CA ASP A 297 7.12 14.65 -17.77
C ASP A 297 7.73 16.05 -17.58
N THR A 298 8.95 16.13 -17.02
CA THR A 298 9.76 17.36 -16.88
C THR A 298 10.43 17.84 -18.17
N LYS A 299 10.27 17.09 -19.26
CA LYS A 299 10.87 17.35 -20.59
C LYS A 299 12.38 17.14 -20.71
N LEU A 300 13.07 16.77 -19.63
CA LEU A 300 14.51 16.46 -19.66
C LEU A 300 14.85 15.32 -20.62
N TYR A 301 13.96 14.33 -20.78
CA TYR A 301 14.13 13.23 -21.73
C TYR A 301 14.35 13.72 -23.18
N TYR A 302 13.76 14.86 -23.56
CA TYR A 302 13.81 15.38 -24.93
C TYR A 302 14.98 16.33 -25.17
N GLN A 303 15.77 16.65 -24.14
CA GLN A 303 16.94 17.52 -24.24
C GLN A 303 18.21 16.75 -24.68
N GLY A 304 18.13 15.42 -24.69
CA GLY A 304 19.23 14.53 -25.08
C GLY A 304 19.55 13.49 -24.02
N GLU A 305 20.34 12.49 -24.42
CA GLU A 305 20.75 11.41 -23.53
C GLU A 305 21.62 11.91 -22.38
N SER A 306 22.58 12.82 -22.65
CA SER A 306 23.45 13.41 -21.62
C SER A 306 22.66 14.09 -20.49
N ALA A 307 21.66 14.92 -20.83
CA ALA A 307 20.81 15.58 -19.84
C ALA A 307 19.96 14.59 -19.03
N SER A 308 19.56 13.47 -19.66
CA SER A 308 18.82 12.40 -18.98
C SER A 308 19.72 11.66 -17.99
N ILE A 309 20.95 11.32 -18.39
CA ILE A 309 21.94 10.64 -17.55
C ILE A 309 22.29 11.49 -16.33
N GLU A 310 22.63 12.77 -16.54
CA GLU A 310 22.96 13.70 -15.46
C GLU A 310 21.83 13.76 -14.41
N LYS A 311 20.57 13.87 -14.86
CA LYS A 311 19.44 13.88 -13.93
C LYS A 311 19.22 12.54 -13.23
N ILE A 312 19.51 11.41 -13.89
CA ILE A 312 19.40 10.09 -13.25
C ILE A 312 20.42 9.97 -12.12
N GLU A 313 21.66 10.39 -12.35
CA GLU A 313 22.72 10.38 -11.34
C GLU A 313 22.35 11.28 -10.15
N GLU A 314 21.80 12.47 -10.40
CA GLU A 314 21.28 13.36 -9.36
C GLU A 314 20.18 12.68 -8.53
N ILE A 315 19.22 12.01 -9.19
CA ILE A 315 18.14 11.28 -8.51
C ILE A 315 18.71 10.14 -7.67
N ILE A 316 19.61 9.31 -8.20
CA ILE A 316 20.21 8.18 -7.46
C ILE A 316 20.99 8.69 -6.24
N SER A 317 21.76 9.76 -6.41
CA SER A 317 22.50 10.40 -5.31
C SER A 317 21.56 10.91 -4.23
N PHE A 318 20.45 11.56 -4.61
CA PHE A 318 19.43 12.01 -3.68
C PHE A 318 18.80 10.83 -2.93
N LEU A 319 18.39 9.78 -3.65
CA LEU A 319 17.76 8.59 -3.05
C LEU A 319 18.68 7.94 -2.02
N SER A 320 19.96 7.77 -2.37
CA SER A 320 20.97 7.17 -1.49
C SER A 320 21.20 8.02 -0.24
N THR A 321 21.37 9.33 -0.41
CA THR A 321 21.60 10.28 0.70
C THR A 321 20.41 10.34 1.67
N ASN A 322 19.19 10.11 1.19
CA ASN A 322 17.96 10.17 1.99
C ASN A 322 17.45 8.80 2.47
N GLU A 323 18.29 7.75 2.38
CA GLU A 323 17.95 6.37 2.76
C GLU A 323 16.68 5.86 2.07
N CYS A 324 16.46 6.25 0.82
CA CYS A 324 15.33 5.79 0.03
C CYS A 324 15.66 4.46 -0.66
N ASN A 325 14.63 3.68 -0.99
CA ASN A 325 14.78 2.34 -1.52
C ASN A 325 15.24 2.35 -2.99
N THR A 326 16.53 2.10 -3.18
CA THR A 326 17.21 2.04 -4.48
C THR A 326 17.32 0.62 -5.06
N LYS A 327 16.76 -0.42 -4.41
CA LYS A 327 16.86 -1.83 -4.85
C LYS A 327 16.40 -2.08 -6.29
N GLY A 328 15.57 -1.21 -6.85
CA GLY A 328 15.12 -1.25 -8.25
C GLY A 328 16.14 -0.71 -9.26
N LEU A 329 17.23 -0.11 -8.79
CA LEU A 329 18.20 0.69 -9.55
C LEU A 329 19.66 0.25 -9.27
N ASP A 330 19.97 -0.30 -8.10
CA ASP A 330 21.35 -0.56 -7.60
C ASP A 330 22.29 -1.32 -8.55
N HIS A 331 21.75 -2.10 -9.49
CA HIS A 331 22.53 -2.92 -10.42
C HIS A 331 22.53 -2.39 -11.85
N LEU A 332 22.03 -1.16 -12.07
CA LEU A 332 21.83 -0.60 -13.40
C LEU A 332 22.64 0.69 -13.54
N SER A 333 23.36 0.80 -14.66
CA SER A 333 23.89 2.08 -15.14
C SER A 333 22.74 3.04 -15.50
N PRO A 334 23.00 4.37 -15.50
CA PRO A 334 22.01 5.35 -15.99
C PRO A 334 21.47 5.05 -17.39
N GLN A 335 22.31 4.51 -18.28
CA GLN A 335 21.93 4.08 -19.63
C GLN A 335 20.96 2.89 -19.60
N GLU A 336 21.22 1.90 -18.76
CA GLU A 336 20.31 0.75 -18.58
C GLU A 336 18.98 1.18 -17.95
N ILE A 337 18.99 2.15 -17.03
CA ILE A 337 17.77 2.74 -16.46
C ILE A 337 16.93 3.40 -17.57
N LEU A 338 17.54 4.18 -18.45
CA LEU A 338 16.86 4.79 -19.61
C LEU A 338 16.25 3.74 -20.53
N LEU A 339 17.03 2.73 -20.89
CA LEU A 339 16.61 1.66 -21.78
C LEU A 339 15.45 0.86 -21.18
N GLN A 340 15.67 0.26 -20.00
CA GLN A 340 14.68 -0.61 -19.33
C GLN A 340 13.42 0.17 -18.94
N GLY A 341 13.57 1.40 -18.46
CA GLY A 341 12.44 2.27 -18.13
C GLY A 341 11.61 2.62 -19.35
N GLY A 342 12.26 2.97 -20.46
CA GLY A 342 11.62 3.25 -21.74
C GLY A 342 10.88 2.03 -22.31
N GLU A 343 11.49 0.86 -22.29
CA GLU A 343 10.87 -0.40 -22.72
C GLU A 343 9.62 -0.75 -21.89
N THR A 344 9.71 -0.59 -20.58
CA THR A 344 8.60 -0.83 -19.66
C THR A 344 7.43 0.11 -19.96
N LEU A 345 7.67 1.42 -20.13
CA LEU A 345 6.64 2.39 -20.50
C LEU A 345 6.01 2.09 -21.88
N ARG A 346 6.81 1.66 -22.87
CA ARG A 346 6.32 1.23 -24.19
C ARG A 346 5.45 -0.03 -24.11
N SER A 347 5.84 -1.01 -23.30
CA SER A 347 5.06 -2.25 -23.10
C SER A 347 3.67 -1.98 -22.52
N MET A 348 3.55 -0.96 -21.66
CA MET A 348 2.29 -0.47 -21.10
C MET A 348 1.52 0.49 -22.03
N LYS A 349 2.06 0.74 -23.22
CA LYS A 349 1.53 1.68 -24.22
C LYS A 349 1.42 3.12 -23.68
N VAL A 350 2.29 3.51 -22.75
CA VAL A 350 2.37 4.87 -22.21
C VAL A 350 2.97 5.81 -23.25
N CYS A 351 4.02 5.35 -23.92
CA CYS A 351 4.69 6.04 -25.02
C CYS A 351 4.92 5.08 -26.20
N ARG A 352 5.32 5.63 -27.35
CA ARG A 352 5.74 4.87 -28.53
C ARG A 352 6.84 5.60 -29.27
N GLU A 353 7.62 4.89 -30.07
CA GLU A 353 8.54 5.50 -31.02
C GLU A 353 7.78 6.04 -32.25
N ARG A 354 8.27 7.13 -32.82
CA ARG A 354 7.71 7.76 -34.03
C ARG A 354 8.83 8.14 -35.01
N GLY A 355 9.49 7.15 -35.59
CA GLY A 355 10.51 7.34 -36.64
C GLY A 355 11.55 8.40 -36.23
N LYS A 356 11.87 9.33 -37.13
CA LYS A 356 12.83 10.43 -36.86
C LYS A 356 12.38 11.43 -35.78
N LYS A 357 11.12 11.39 -35.30
CA LYS A 357 10.58 12.32 -34.28
C LYS A 357 10.82 11.86 -32.83
N GLY A 358 11.57 10.78 -32.63
CA GLY A 358 11.86 10.24 -31.30
C GLY A 358 10.64 9.58 -30.64
N VAL A 359 10.61 9.60 -29.30
CA VAL A 359 9.55 8.99 -28.49
C VAL A 359 8.39 9.98 -28.29
N VAL A 360 7.14 9.49 -28.36
CA VAL A 360 5.94 10.30 -28.15
C VAL A 360 5.06 9.68 -27.07
N VAL A 361 4.64 10.50 -26.10
CA VAL A 361 3.71 10.10 -25.03
C VAL A 361 2.29 9.97 -25.58
N ARG A 362 1.65 8.83 -25.30
CA ARG A 362 0.26 8.51 -25.67
C ARG A 362 -0.71 8.65 -24.50
N LYS A 363 -0.31 8.23 -23.30
CA LYS A 363 -1.14 8.24 -22.09
C LYS A 363 -0.51 9.18 -21.05
N LYS A 364 -0.80 10.48 -21.14
CA LYS A 364 -0.21 11.49 -20.25
C LYS A 364 -0.52 11.22 -18.77
N ASP A 365 -1.77 10.85 -18.44
CA ASP A 365 -2.16 10.57 -17.06
C ASP A 365 -1.37 9.40 -16.46
N LEU A 366 -1.16 8.35 -17.26
CA LEU A 366 -0.39 7.19 -16.83
C LEU A 366 1.11 7.48 -16.75
N LEU A 367 1.64 8.35 -17.63
CA LEU A 367 3.00 8.86 -17.50
C LEU A 367 3.17 9.61 -16.17
N ARG A 368 2.29 10.58 -15.90
CA ARG A 368 2.33 11.37 -14.66
C ARG A 368 2.14 10.48 -13.42
N TYR A 369 1.32 9.44 -13.51
CA TYR A 369 1.17 8.44 -12.45
C TYR A 369 2.49 7.81 -12.04
N TYR A 370 3.29 7.35 -13.02
CA TYR A 370 4.58 6.74 -12.74
C TYR A 370 5.65 7.76 -12.34
N ALA A 371 5.60 8.97 -12.90
CA ALA A 371 6.49 10.07 -12.52
C ALA A 371 6.28 10.53 -11.06
N ASN A 372 5.03 10.50 -10.58
CA ASN A 372 4.66 10.92 -9.22
C ASN A 372 5.33 10.11 -8.11
N THR A 373 5.81 8.90 -8.38
CA THR A 373 6.67 8.16 -7.45
C THR A 373 7.99 8.89 -7.19
N VAL A 374 8.66 9.39 -8.25
CA VAL A 374 9.92 10.15 -8.10
C VAL A 374 9.66 11.48 -7.42
N TYR A 375 8.64 12.21 -7.86
CA TYR A 375 8.28 13.47 -7.24
C TYR A 375 7.99 13.33 -5.73
N ASP A 376 7.27 12.29 -5.31
CA ASP A 376 6.97 12.07 -3.89
C ASP A 376 8.20 11.81 -3.04
N VAL A 377 9.13 10.99 -3.55
CA VAL A 377 10.35 10.66 -2.84
C VAL A 377 11.30 11.86 -2.80
N MET A 378 11.33 12.68 -3.86
CA MET A 378 12.09 13.93 -3.92
C MET A 378 11.47 15.10 -3.15
N GLY A 379 10.19 14.98 -2.74
CA GLY A 379 9.48 16.05 -2.02
C GLY A 379 9.01 17.20 -2.92
N GLU A 380 8.82 16.94 -4.21
CA GLU A 380 8.44 17.89 -5.27
C GLU A 380 6.94 17.92 -5.61
#